data_AF-A0A9P4S6J1-F1
#
_entry.id   AF-A0A9P4S6J1-F1
#
_cell.length_a   1.000
_cell.length_b   1.000
_cell.length_c   1.000
_cell.angle_alpha   90.00
_cell.angle_beta   90.00
_cell.angle_gamma   90.00
#
_symmetry.space_group_name_H-M   'P 1'
#
loop_
_entity.id
_entity.type
_entity.pdbx_description
1 polymer ?
#
loop_
_entity_poly.entity_id
_entity_poly.type
_entity_poly.pdbx_seq_one_letter_code
_entity_poly.pdbx_strand_id
1 'polypeptide(L)'
;ARNSEKAQSMLFRFRAAQAADLGILDISRTRRPKLITSISSIPVCEKWRGQVLKEISRKVSRIQEESLSDFQVRDLNDEINKLMREKWMWEKRIRDLGGPNY
;
A
#
# COMPACT_ATOMS: atom_id res chain seq x y z
N ALA A 1 -6.60 -24.41 -6.34
CA ALA A 1 -6.72 -23.65 -7.60
C ALA A 1 -8.10 -22.96 -7.71
N ARG A 2 -8.40 -21.86 -6.99
CA ARG A 2 -9.77 -21.26 -6.98
C ARG A 2 -9.89 -19.74 -6.92
N ASN A 3 -8.86 -18.99 -6.54
CA ASN A 3 -8.95 -17.53 -6.42
C ASN A 3 -8.44 -16.79 -7.66
N SER A 4 -7.35 -17.29 -8.25
CA SER A 4 -6.74 -16.72 -9.47
C SER A 4 -7.65 -16.81 -10.69
N GLU A 5 -8.40 -17.90 -10.86
CA GLU A 5 -9.33 -18.08 -12.00
C GLU A 5 -10.56 -17.16 -11.89
N LYS A 6 -11.16 -17.04 -10.69
CA LYS A 6 -12.28 -16.12 -10.45
C LYS A 6 -11.87 -14.66 -10.67
N ALA A 7 -10.65 -14.31 -10.23
CA ALA A 7 -10.02 -13.01 -10.45
C ALA A 7 -9.75 -12.66 -11.93
N GLN A 8 -9.81 -13.65 -12.83
CA GLN A 8 -9.61 -13.50 -14.28
C GLN A 8 -10.90 -13.64 -15.10
N SER A 9 -12.04 -13.93 -14.46
CA SER A 9 -13.33 -14.06 -15.14
C SER A 9 -13.77 -12.76 -15.83
N MET A 10 -14.51 -12.87 -16.94
CA MET A 10 -15.02 -11.70 -17.69
C MET A 10 -15.88 -10.78 -16.82
N LEU A 11 -16.72 -11.34 -15.95
CA LEU A 11 -17.55 -10.56 -15.02
C LEU A 11 -16.71 -9.76 -14.01
N PHE A 12 -15.63 -10.36 -13.50
CA PHE A 12 -14.70 -9.66 -12.60
C PHE A 12 -13.99 -8.51 -13.33
N ARG A 13 -13.50 -8.75 -14.56
CA ARG A 13 -12.86 -7.71 -15.38
C ARG A 13 -13.83 -6.57 -15.73
N PHE A 14 -15.08 -6.88 -16.05
CA PHE A 14 -16.12 -5.88 -16.32
C PHE A 14 -16.42 -5.00 -15.10
N ARG A 15 -16.56 -5.59 -13.91
CA ARG A 15 -16.75 -4.82 -12.66
C ARG A 15 -15.53 -3.97 -12.31
N ALA A 16 -14.32 -4.48 -12.52
CA ALA A 16 -13.10 -3.71 -12.33
C ALA A 16 -13.00 -2.52 -13.31
N ALA A 17 -13.42 -2.71 -14.57
CA ALA A 17 -13.49 -1.64 -15.56
C ALA A 17 -14.54 -0.57 -15.19
N GLN A 18 -15.73 -0.98 -14.73
CA GLN A 18 -16.76 -0.05 -14.25
C GLN A 18 -16.31 0.71 -13.00
N ALA A 19 -15.62 0.05 -12.07
CA ALA A 19 -15.05 0.71 -10.90
C ALA A 19 -13.95 1.70 -11.30
N ALA A 20 -13.11 1.36 -12.28
CA ALA A 20 -12.11 2.27 -12.81
C ALA A 20 -12.75 3.50 -13.51
N ASP A 21 -13.84 3.31 -14.24
CA ASP A 21 -14.63 4.37 -14.89
C ASP A 21 -15.29 5.31 -13.87
N LEU A 22 -15.70 4.77 -12.72
CA LEU A 22 -16.15 5.52 -11.53
C LEU A 22 -15.01 6.17 -10.73
N GLY A 23 -13.74 6.07 -11.18
CA GLY A 23 -12.57 6.61 -10.49
C GLY A 23 -12.16 5.85 -9.22
N ILE A 24 -12.72 4.65 -9.00
CA ILE A 24 -12.39 3.79 -7.86
C ILE A 24 -11.09 3.04 -8.17
N LEU A 25 -9.98 3.56 -7.64
CA LEU A 25 -8.67 2.91 -7.71
C LEU A 25 -8.64 1.60 -6.91
N ASP A 26 -8.43 0.47 -7.59
CA ASP A 26 -8.07 -0.80 -6.96
C ASP A 26 -6.59 -0.81 -6.57
N ILE A 27 -6.32 -0.30 -5.38
CA ILE A 27 -4.98 -0.15 -4.82
C ILE A 27 -4.32 -1.51 -4.52
N SER A 28 -5.08 -2.60 -4.41
CA SER A 28 -4.51 -3.94 -4.19
C SER A 28 -3.79 -4.49 -5.43
N ARG A 29 -4.18 -4.03 -6.63
CA ARG A 29 -3.63 -4.47 -7.92
C ARG A 29 -2.80 -3.41 -8.62
N THR A 30 -2.97 -2.14 -8.24
CA THR A 30 -2.22 -1.03 -8.80
C THR A 30 -0.84 -0.97 -8.16
N ARG A 31 0.21 -0.70 -8.95
CA ARG A 31 1.53 -0.44 -8.38
C ARG A 31 1.53 0.92 -7.70
N ARG A 32 2.18 0.99 -6.54
CA ARG A 32 2.35 2.26 -5.81
C ARG A 32 3.07 3.29 -6.68
N PRO A 33 2.58 4.53 -6.75
CA PRO A 33 3.23 5.57 -7.55
C PRO A 33 4.63 5.88 -7.02
N LYS A 34 5.59 6.09 -7.93
CA LYS A 34 6.97 6.43 -7.57
C LYS A 34 7.10 7.85 -7.00
N LEU A 35 6.28 8.78 -7.50
CA LEU A 35 6.29 10.17 -7.08
C LEU A 35 5.01 10.46 -6.28
N ILE A 36 5.11 10.44 -4.95
CA ILE A 36 3.97 10.66 -4.05
C ILE A 36 3.34 12.05 -4.28
N THR A 37 4.16 13.05 -4.57
CA THR A 37 3.72 14.44 -4.79
C THR A 37 2.87 14.64 -6.04
N SER A 38 2.85 13.69 -6.98
CA SER A 38 1.97 13.79 -8.16
C SER A 38 0.50 13.49 -7.84
N ILE A 39 0.21 12.87 -6.69
CA ILE A 39 -1.15 12.55 -6.28
C ILE A 39 -1.77 13.76 -5.58
N SER A 40 -2.90 14.24 -6.07
CA SER A 40 -3.62 15.43 -5.54
C SER A 40 -4.89 15.10 -4.76
N SER A 41 -5.34 13.84 -4.78
CA SER A 41 -6.55 13.42 -4.07
C SER A 41 -6.22 12.89 -2.68
N ILE A 42 -6.73 13.55 -1.63
CA ILE A 42 -6.56 13.13 -0.23
C ILE A 42 -7.07 11.68 -0.01
N PRO A 43 -8.29 11.30 -0.44
CA PRO A 43 -8.76 9.92 -0.26
C PRO A 43 -7.84 8.86 -0.90
N VAL A 44 -7.19 9.19 -2.02
CA VAL A 44 -6.23 8.28 -2.66
C VAL A 44 -4.95 8.18 -1.83
N CYS A 45 -4.44 9.31 -1.31
CA CYS A 45 -3.28 9.32 -0.43
C CYS A 45 -3.52 8.51 0.84
N GLU A 46 -4.69 8.66 1.47
CA GLU A 46 -5.06 7.91 2.68
C GLU A 46 -5.13 6.40 2.43
N LYS A 47 -5.66 5.96 1.28
CA LYS A 47 -5.67 4.54 0.93
C LYS A 47 -4.25 3.99 0.74
N TRP A 48 -3.36 4.72 0.08
CA TRP A 48 -1.95 4.31 -0.06
C TRP A 48 -1.23 4.27 1.28
N ARG A 49 -1.41 5.29 2.13
CA ARG A 49 -0.91 5.30 3.51
C ARG A 49 -1.39 4.07 4.28
N GLY A 50 -2.68 3.73 4.17
CA GLY A 50 -3.27 2.56 4.80
C GLY A 50 -2.66 1.24 4.31
N GLN A 51 -2.29 1.15 3.03
CA GLN A 51 -1.55 -0.01 2.51
C GLN A 51 -0.14 -0.11 3.11
N VAL A 52 0.60 1.00 3.14
CA VAL A 52 1.94 1.05 3.74
C VAL A 52 1.91 0.62 5.21
N LEU A 53 0.93 1.09 5.98
CA LEU A 53 0.73 0.69 7.38
C LEU A 53 0.47 -0.80 7.54
N LYS A 54 -0.34 -1.41 6.66
CA LYS A 54 -0.57 -2.87 6.66
C LYS A 54 0.72 -3.65 6.37
N GLU A 55 1.54 -3.16 5.45
CA GLU A 55 2.84 -3.77 5.13
C GLU A 55 3.83 -3.66 6.29
N ILE A 56 3.89 -2.50 6.97
CA ILE A 56 4.68 -2.29 8.18
C ILE A 56 4.23 -3.28 9.27
N SER A 57 2.93 -3.32 9.56
CA SER A 57 2.37 -4.20 10.60
C SER A 57 2.73 -5.67 10.36
N ARG A 58 2.61 -6.16 9.12
CA ARG A 58 3.01 -7.54 8.77
C ARG A 58 4.49 -7.80 9.00
N LYS A 59 5.37 -6.86 8.63
CA LYS A 59 6.82 -7.02 8.81
C LYS A 59 7.23 -6.92 10.28
N VAL A 60 6.58 -6.05 11.05
CA VAL A 60 6.76 -5.94 12.51
C VAL A 60 6.29 -7.22 13.22
N SER A 61 5.23 -7.87 12.76
CA SER A 61 4.88 -9.20 13.28
C SER A 61 5.93 -10.24 12.91
N ARG A 62 6.39 -10.25 11.65
CA ARG A 62 7.38 -11.23 11.16
C ARG A 62 8.73 -11.12 11.86
N ILE A 63 9.21 -9.92 12.18
CA ILE A 63 10.53 -9.74 12.80
C ILE A 63 10.63 -10.38 14.20
N GLN A 64 9.50 -10.68 14.84
CA GLN A 64 9.44 -11.36 16.13
C GLN A 64 9.54 -12.89 16.01
N GLU A 65 9.60 -13.45 14.79
CA GLU A 65 9.75 -14.89 14.58
C GLU A 65 11.17 -15.34 14.93
N GLU A 66 11.30 -16.23 15.92
CA GLU A 66 12.58 -16.76 16.41
C GLU A 66 13.35 -17.58 15.34
N SER A 67 12.68 -18.00 14.28
CA SER A 67 13.27 -18.78 13.18
C SER A 67 14.09 -17.95 12.19
N LEU A 68 14.08 -16.62 12.32
CA LEU A 68 14.83 -15.72 11.45
C LEU A 68 16.31 -15.72 11.81
N SER A 69 17.16 -15.78 10.77
CA SER A 69 18.58 -15.49 10.92
C SER A 69 18.84 -14.00 11.11
N ASP A 70 19.98 -13.64 11.71
CA ASP A 70 20.40 -12.24 11.90
C ASP A 70 20.36 -11.41 10.62
N PHE A 71 20.73 -12.01 9.48
CA PHE A 71 20.69 -11.34 8.18
C PHE A 71 19.25 -11.01 7.77
N GLN A 72 18.32 -11.95 7.95
CA GLN A 72 16.90 -11.71 7.64
C GLN A 72 16.29 -10.65 8.56
N VAL A 73 16.68 -10.61 9.83
CA VAL A 73 16.26 -9.56 10.78
C VAL A 73 16.75 -8.19 10.33
N ARG A 74 18.01 -8.06 9.88
CA ARG A 74 18.54 -6.81 9.33
C ARG A 74 17.80 -6.35 8.08
N ASP A 75 17.57 -7.25 7.13
CA ASP A 75 16.82 -6.96 5.91
C ASP A 75 15.39 -6.50 6.23
N LEU A 76 14.70 -7.18 7.16
CA LEU A 76 13.36 -6.80 7.59
C LEU A 76 13.35 -5.41 8.24
N ASN A 77 14.34 -5.09 9.07
CA ASN A 77 14.48 -3.76 9.65
C ASN A 77 14.68 -2.69 8.58
N ASP A 78 15.53 -2.94 7.58
CA ASP A 78 15.75 -2.00 6.48
C ASP A 78 14.49 -1.78 5.64
N GLU A 79 13.72 -2.85 5.38
CA GLU A 79 12.43 -2.76 4.71
C GLU A 79 11.40 -1.99 5.53
N ILE A 80 11.31 -2.23 6.85
CA ILE A 80 10.43 -1.48 7.76
C ILE A 80 10.82 0.01 7.74
N ASN A 81 12.11 0.34 7.84
CA ASN A 81 12.61 1.71 7.81
C ASN A 81 12.30 2.41 6.48
N LYS A 82 12.37 1.70 5.34
CA LYS A 82 11.95 2.23 4.03
C LYS A 82 10.45 2.54 4.02
N LEU A 83 9.62 1.62 4.51
CA LEU A 83 8.17 1.82 4.57
C LEU A 83 7.77 2.93 5.54
N MET A 84 8.45 3.07 6.68
CA MET A 84 8.20 4.16 7.64
C MET A 84 8.49 5.53 7.04
N ARG A 85 9.59 5.68 6.29
CA ARG A 85 9.90 6.91 5.54
C ARG A 85 8.82 7.20 4.49
N GLU A 86 8.35 6.16 3.82
CA GLU A 86 7.30 6.32 2.82
C GLU A 86 5.95 6.71 3.43
N LYS A 87 5.56 6.09 4.56
CA LYS A 87 4.39 6.46 5.36
C LYS A 87 4.43 7.95 5.72
N TRP A 88 5.59 8.42 6.20
CA TRP A 88 5.78 9.84 6.51
C TRP A 88 5.60 10.74 5.28
N MET A 89 6.10 10.33 4.10
CA MET A 89 5.89 11.08 2.86
C MET A 89 4.41 11.17 2.46
N TRP A 90 3.65 10.08 2.64
CA TRP A 90 2.20 10.10 2.41
C TRP A 90 1.48 11.03 3.39
N GLU A 91 1.84 11.00 4.67
CA GLU A 91 1.26 11.89 5.69
C GLU A 91 1.59 13.35 5.42
N LYS A 92 2.84 13.65 5.03
CA LYS A 92 3.24 14.98 4.59
C LYS A 92 2.40 15.43 3.40
N ARG A 93 2.21 14.57 2.38
CA ARG A 93 1.42 14.92 1.20
C ARG A 93 -0.04 15.18 1.53
N ILE A 94 -0.64 14.39 2.42
CA ILE A 94 -2.01 14.61 2.89
C ILE A 94 -2.13 16.00 3.55
N ARG A 95 -1.18 16.34 4.42
CA ARG A 95 -1.13 17.66 5.06
C ARG A 95 -0.94 18.79 4.05
N ASP A 96 -0.03 18.63 3.08
CA ASP A 96 0.23 19.62 2.03
C ASP A 96 -1.01 19.87 1.14
N LEU A 97 -1.93 18.90 1.06
CA LEU A 97 -3.21 19.01 0.36
C LEU A 97 -4.35 19.58 1.23
N GLY A 98 -4.08 19.93 2.49
CA GLY A 98 -5.08 20.44 3.44
C GLY A 98 -5.83 19.35 4.22
N GLY A 99 -5.35 18.11 4.20
CA GLY A 99 -5.89 16.99 4.98
C GLY A 99 -5.40 16.94 6.42
N PRO A 100 -5.78 15.89 7.18
CA PRO A 100 -5.40 15.72 8.58
C PRO A 100 -3.89 15.65 8.81
N ASN A 101 -3.43 16.14 9.98
CA ASN A 101 -2.06 15.97 10.46
C ASN A 101 -1.97 14.72 11.35
N TYR A 102 -1.20 13.72 10.90
CA TYR A 102 -1.02 12.42 11.56
C TYR A 102 0.27 12.34 12.37
#